data_AF-G3IFU5-F1
#
_entry.id   AF-G3IFU5-F1
#
_cell.length_a   1.000
_cell.length_b   1.000
_cell.length_c   1.000
_cell.angle_alpha   90.00
_cell.angle_beta   90.00
_cell.angle_gamma   90.00
#
_symmetry.space_group_name_H-M   'P 1'
#
loop_
_entity.id
_entity.type
_entity.pdbx_description
1 polymer ?
#
loop_
_entity_poly.entity_id
_entity_poly.type
_entity_poly.pdbx_seq_one_letter_code
_entity_poly.pdbx_strand_id
1 'polypeptide(L)'
;MEALPMVLPCSGAPVSQPPRNVNMSYCAIMARMPEGAHQERYHSQRMKCVIHTDSPPDLPNIRKLHTYEKGSMEHTVAQLILLQNANGSWDMNEDLAKVLGTSLEDMKAVHPTEVLEPSAWATMLAVIWLHANGKELKCEWELLERKAVVWLHNNTVRGFTRLMRTANKFLNTTVSACIFTLKD
;
A
#
# COMPACT_ATOMS: atom_id res chain seq x y z
N MET A 1 -34.60 -14.19 44.59
CA MET A 1 -33.48 -13.41 45.16
C MET A 1 -32.23 -14.24 44.92
N GLU A 2 -31.79 -14.25 43.66
CA GLU A 2 -30.81 -13.31 43.10
C GLU A 2 -29.41 -13.56 43.69
N ALA A 3 -28.60 -14.26 42.91
CA ALA A 3 -27.20 -14.52 43.19
C ALA A 3 -26.36 -13.42 42.52
N LEU A 4 -25.64 -12.64 43.33
CA LEU A 4 -24.52 -11.82 42.90
C LEU A 4 -23.26 -12.27 43.67
N PRO A 5 -22.14 -12.59 43.01
CA PRO A 5 -20.87 -12.75 43.70
C PRO A 5 -20.20 -11.39 43.91
N MET A 6 -19.89 -11.11 45.17
CA MET A 6 -19.03 -10.01 45.61
C MET A 6 -17.58 -10.26 45.20
N VAL A 7 -16.98 -9.18 44.71
CA VAL A 7 -15.62 -8.96 44.23
C VAL A 7 -14.54 -9.32 45.27
N LEU A 8 -13.52 -10.06 44.84
CA LEU A 8 -12.24 -10.25 45.55
C LEU A 8 -11.23 -9.17 45.10
N PRO A 9 -10.24 -8.81 45.96
CA PRO A 9 -9.40 -7.62 45.76
C PRO A 9 -8.26 -7.87 44.76
N CYS A 10 -8.02 -6.86 43.92
CA CYS A 10 -6.91 -6.80 42.98
C CYS A 10 -5.55 -6.78 43.73
N SER A 11 -4.79 -7.86 43.65
CA SER A 11 -3.33 -7.81 43.85
C SER A 11 -2.68 -7.48 42.51
N GLY A 12 -1.90 -6.39 42.48
CA GLY A 12 -1.16 -5.96 41.29
C GLY A 12 -0.10 -6.97 40.87
N ALA A 13 -0.11 -7.35 39.60
CA ALA A 13 0.97 -8.09 38.95
C ALA A 13 1.89 -7.11 38.18
N PRO A 14 3.21 -7.35 38.11
CA PRO A 14 4.14 -6.49 37.40
C PRO A 14 3.92 -6.56 35.88
N VAL A 15 3.94 -5.39 35.24
CA VAL A 15 3.90 -5.23 33.77
C VAL A 15 5.10 -5.95 33.16
N SER A 16 4.85 -7.06 32.48
CA SER A 16 5.83 -7.75 31.66
C SER A 16 5.74 -7.21 30.23
N GLN A 17 6.80 -6.53 29.75
CA GLN A 17 6.90 -6.10 28.36
C GLN A 17 6.94 -7.33 27.43
N PRO A 18 6.26 -7.32 26.27
CA PRO A 18 6.35 -8.41 25.31
C PRO A 18 7.68 -8.38 24.56
N PRO A 19 8.31 -9.54 24.31
CA PRO A 19 9.52 -9.62 23.48
C PRO A 19 9.15 -9.33 22.02
N ARG A 20 9.85 -8.35 21.42
CA ARG A 20 9.82 -8.12 19.97
C ARG A 20 10.48 -9.32 19.28
N ASN A 21 9.71 -10.08 18.51
CA ASN A 21 10.27 -11.01 17.54
C ASN A 21 9.51 -10.86 16.22
N VAL A 22 10.11 -10.14 15.27
CA VAL A 22 9.63 -10.03 13.90
C VAL A 22 10.30 -11.16 13.13
N ASN A 23 9.51 -12.17 12.78
CA ASN A 23 9.95 -13.30 11.98
C ASN A 23 10.16 -12.82 10.53
N MET A 24 11.40 -12.67 10.11
CA MET A 24 11.79 -12.18 8.79
C MET A 24 11.89 -13.35 7.81
N SER A 25 10.92 -13.46 6.92
CA SER A 25 10.88 -14.46 5.85
C SER A 25 12.00 -14.19 4.84
N TYR A 26 12.91 -15.14 4.66
CA TYR A 26 13.99 -15.03 3.66
C TYR A 26 13.48 -15.41 2.26
N CYS A 27 13.75 -14.59 1.25
CA CYS A 27 13.68 -15.00 -0.15
C CYS A 27 15.03 -15.58 -0.57
N ALA A 28 15.06 -16.85 -0.98
CA ALA A 28 16.26 -17.49 -1.51
C ALA A 28 16.46 -17.10 -2.99
N ILE A 29 17.52 -16.34 -3.30
CA ILE A 29 17.97 -16.14 -4.67
C ILE A 29 18.83 -17.35 -5.06
N MET A 30 18.32 -18.22 -5.92
CA MET A 30 19.07 -19.36 -6.46
C MET A 30 19.85 -18.93 -7.71
N ALA A 31 21.10 -18.53 -7.54
CA ALA A 31 22.03 -18.42 -8.66
C ALA A 31 22.54 -19.83 -9.04
N ARG A 32 22.26 -20.28 -10.25
CA ARG A 32 22.70 -21.59 -10.76
C ARG A 32 24.15 -21.48 -11.23
N MET A 33 25.08 -22.15 -10.56
CA MET A 33 26.49 -22.25 -10.97
C MET A 33 26.73 -23.55 -11.75
N PRO A 34 27.64 -23.59 -12.74
CA PRO A 34 27.96 -24.80 -13.48
C PRO A 34 28.81 -25.76 -12.64
N GLU A 35 28.75 -27.03 -13.03
CA GLU A 35 29.18 -28.20 -12.28
C GLU A 35 30.66 -28.20 -11.82
N GLY A 36 30.87 -28.69 -10.60
CA GLY A 36 32.11 -29.34 -10.19
C GLY A 36 33.12 -28.47 -9.44
N ALA A 37 33.00 -28.36 -8.12
CA ALA A 37 34.12 -28.43 -7.18
C ALA A 37 33.64 -28.38 -5.72
N HIS A 38 34.43 -29.02 -4.87
CA HIS A 38 34.24 -29.31 -3.46
C HIS A 38 33.62 -28.19 -2.61
N GLN A 39 32.70 -28.59 -1.73
CA GLN A 39 32.02 -27.71 -0.78
C GLN A 39 32.98 -27.28 0.34
N GLU A 40 33.63 -26.13 0.18
CA GLU A 40 34.22 -25.41 1.31
C GLU A 40 33.09 -24.78 2.13
N ARG A 41 33.15 -24.96 3.45
CA ARG A 41 32.28 -24.30 4.41
C ARG A 41 32.38 -22.79 4.19
N TYR A 42 31.39 -22.21 3.51
CA TYR A 42 31.17 -20.78 3.56
C TYR A 42 30.98 -20.41 5.03
N HIS A 43 32.03 -19.86 5.63
CA HIS A 43 31.93 -19.17 6.88
C HIS A 43 30.99 -18.00 6.60
N SER A 44 29.72 -18.15 7.00
CA SER A 44 28.73 -17.09 6.96
C SER A 44 29.24 -15.98 7.87
N GLN A 45 30.09 -15.12 7.33
CA GLN A 45 30.40 -13.84 7.93
C GLN A 45 29.07 -13.15 8.04
N ARG A 46 28.56 -13.09 9.26
CA ARG A 46 27.41 -12.29 9.64
C ARG A 46 27.77 -10.87 9.26
N MET A 47 27.39 -10.44 8.06
CA MET A 47 27.32 -9.03 7.74
C MET A 47 26.25 -8.46 8.66
N LYS A 48 26.68 -8.00 9.84
CA LYS A 48 25.88 -7.09 10.64
C LYS A 48 25.69 -5.88 9.73
N CYS A 49 24.49 -5.73 9.19
CA CYS A 49 24.07 -4.43 8.70
C CYS A 49 24.01 -3.54 9.94
N VAL A 50 25.12 -2.87 10.24
CA VAL A 50 25.16 -1.80 11.23
C VAL A 50 24.52 -0.62 10.55
N ILE A 51 23.21 -0.48 10.72
CA ILE A 51 22.56 0.78 10.40
C ILE A 51 23.05 1.74 11.49
N HIS A 52 24.07 2.55 11.17
CA HIS A 52 24.44 3.70 11.98
C HIS A 52 23.24 4.64 11.96
N THR A 53 22.41 4.57 12.99
CA THR A 53 21.25 5.43 13.18
C THR A 53 21.69 6.78 13.74
N ASP A 54 22.48 7.54 12.99
CA ASP A 54 22.70 8.96 13.29
C ASP A 54 22.48 9.85 12.06
N SER A 55 22.09 9.28 10.92
CA SER A 55 21.54 10.05 9.81
C SER A 55 20.43 9.28 9.13
N PRO A 56 19.28 9.92 8.84
CA PRO A 56 18.23 9.33 8.04
C PRO A 56 18.82 8.80 6.72
N PRO A 57 18.41 7.60 6.26
CA PRO A 57 18.80 7.13 4.95
C PRO A 57 18.34 8.16 3.92
N ASP A 58 19.30 8.76 3.22
CA ASP A 58 19.05 9.76 2.19
C ASP A 58 18.36 9.03 1.02
N LEU A 59 17.03 9.06 1.02
CA LEU A 59 16.21 8.48 -0.04
C LEU A 59 16.29 9.44 -1.24
N PRO A 60 17.06 9.11 -2.31
CA PRO A 60 17.30 10.04 -3.41
C PRO A 60 16.01 10.44 -4.14
N ASN A 61 14.96 9.62 -4.03
CA ASN A 61 13.67 9.86 -4.66
C ASN A 61 12.83 10.93 -3.94
N ILE A 62 13.02 11.16 -2.63
CA ILE A 62 12.31 12.24 -1.93
C ILE A 62 12.82 13.61 -2.41
N ARG A 63 14.12 13.71 -2.74
CA ARG A 63 14.72 14.95 -3.27
C ARG A 63 14.12 15.37 -4.62
N LYS A 64 13.68 14.42 -5.44
CA LYS A 64 13.00 14.72 -6.72
C LYS A 64 11.60 15.31 -6.54
N LEU A 65 10.94 15.11 -5.40
CA LEU A 65 9.63 15.71 -5.17
C LEU A 65 9.73 17.26 -5.13
N HIS A 66 10.82 17.77 -4.59
CA HIS A 66 11.12 19.21 -4.55
C HIS A 66 11.50 19.80 -5.92
N THR A 67 11.87 18.97 -6.90
CA THR A 67 12.18 19.43 -8.26
C THR A 67 10.96 19.51 -9.18
N TYR A 68 9.87 18.79 -8.86
CA TYR A 68 8.63 18.95 -9.61
C TYR A 68 7.96 20.26 -9.22
N GLU A 69 7.59 21.06 -10.21
CA GLU A 69 6.84 22.29 -9.95
C GLU A 69 5.54 21.92 -9.23
N LYS A 70 5.32 22.53 -8.07
CA LYS A 70 4.15 22.28 -7.25
C LYS A 70 2.89 22.62 -8.05
N GLY A 71 2.03 21.62 -8.28
CA GLY A 71 0.82 21.73 -9.11
C GLY A 71 0.97 21.14 -10.52
N SER A 72 2.15 20.67 -10.90
CA SER A 72 2.34 19.85 -12.11
C SER A 72 1.70 18.47 -11.99
N MET A 73 1.44 17.81 -13.12
CA MET A 73 0.93 16.43 -13.14
C MET A 73 1.97 15.46 -12.59
N GLU A 74 3.25 15.69 -12.88
CA GLU A 74 4.39 14.92 -12.38
C GLU A 74 4.45 14.95 -10.85
N HIS A 75 4.30 16.13 -10.25
CA HIS A 75 4.23 16.27 -8.80
C HIS A 75 3.04 15.48 -8.22
N THR A 76 1.89 15.57 -8.87
CA THR A 76 0.65 14.91 -8.40
C THR A 76 0.76 13.39 -8.49
N VAL A 77 1.29 12.87 -9.61
CA VAL A 77 1.57 11.43 -9.79
C VAL A 77 2.62 10.97 -8.78
N ALA A 78 3.68 11.73 -8.54
CA ALA A 78 4.70 11.40 -7.55
C ALA A 78 4.12 11.34 -6.11
N GLN A 79 3.23 12.27 -5.75
CA GLN A 79 2.51 12.20 -4.47
C GLN A 79 1.64 10.94 -4.39
N LEU A 80 0.90 10.61 -5.44
CA LEU A 80 0.07 9.41 -5.46
C LEU A 80 0.93 8.13 -5.32
N ILE A 81 2.11 8.10 -5.94
CA ILE A 81 3.08 7.01 -5.81
C ILE A 81 3.53 6.84 -4.36
N LEU A 82 3.88 7.95 -3.70
CA LEU A 82 4.34 7.94 -2.30
C LEU A 82 3.28 7.47 -1.32
N LEU A 83 2.00 7.67 -1.64
CA LEU A 83 0.88 7.24 -0.81
C LEU A 83 0.56 5.74 -0.95
N GLN A 84 1.16 5.02 -1.89
CA GLN A 84 0.87 3.59 -2.04
C GLN A 84 1.51 2.78 -0.92
N ASN A 85 0.69 1.98 -0.24
CA ASN A 85 1.16 1.00 0.73
C ASN A 85 2.01 -0.09 0.07
N ALA A 86 2.89 -0.72 0.86
CA ALA A 86 3.76 -1.77 0.36
C ALA A 86 3.00 -2.94 -0.29
N ASN A 87 1.79 -3.25 0.22
CA ASN A 87 0.90 -4.29 -0.30
C ASN A 87 0.15 -3.90 -1.60
N GLY A 88 0.29 -2.66 -2.08
CA GLY A 88 -0.36 -2.17 -3.30
C GLY A 88 -1.65 -1.35 -3.07
N SER A 89 -2.15 -1.24 -1.84
CA SER A 89 -3.35 -0.45 -1.55
C SER A 89 -3.05 1.04 -1.35
N TRP A 90 -4.11 1.84 -1.31
CA TRP A 90 -4.12 3.18 -0.73
C TRP A 90 -5.12 3.26 0.41
N ASP A 91 -4.82 4.10 1.39
CA ASP A 91 -5.73 4.38 2.49
C ASP A 91 -6.62 5.58 2.19
N MET A 92 -7.85 5.53 2.70
CA MET A 92 -8.82 6.59 2.52
C MET A 92 -8.56 7.73 3.52
N ASN A 93 -7.68 8.65 3.16
CA ASN A 93 -7.25 9.78 3.99
C ASN A 93 -7.26 11.12 3.22
N GLU A 94 -6.98 12.21 3.94
CA GLU A 94 -6.98 13.58 3.41
C GLU A 94 -5.92 13.81 2.34
N ASP A 95 -4.75 13.19 2.46
CA ASP A 95 -3.66 13.32 1.49
C ASP A 95 -4.06 12.72 0.14
N LEU A 96 -4.67 11.53 0.15
CA LEU A 96 -5.22 10.92 -1.05
C LEU A 96 -6.33 11.79 -1.65
N ALA A 97 -7.29 12.23 -0.83
CA ALA A 97 -8.40 13.06 -1.31
C ALA A 97 -7.88 14.32 -2.03
N LYS A 98 -6.87 14.97 -1.44
CA LYS A 98 -6.21 16.15 -2.01
C LYS A 98 -5.55 15.87 -3.36
N VAL A 99 -4.84 14.75 -3.48
CA VAL A 99 -4.21 14.35 -4.76
C VAL A 99 -5.26 14.07 -5.84
N LEU A 100 -6.40 13.47 -5.45
CA LEU A 100 -7.51 13.18 -6.36
C LEU A 100 -8.36 14.42 -6.71
N GLY A 101 -8.09 15.59 -6.08
CA GLY A 101 -8.87 16.81 -6.30
C GLY A 101 -10.28 16.75 -5.70
N THR A 102 -10.48 15.99 -4.63
CA THR A 102 -11.77 15.80 -3.94
C THR A 102 -11.64 16.04 -2.43
N SER A 103 -12.71 15.84 -1.67
CA SER A 103 -12.70 15.86 -0.20
C SER A 103 -12.83 14.46 0.39
N LEU A 104 -12.25 14.24 1.57
CA LEU A 104 -12.40 12.97 2.28
C LEU A 104 -13.87 12.69 2.66
N GLU A 105 -14.64 13.74 2.93
CA GLU A 105 -16.07 13.65 3.22
C GLU A 105 -16.83 13.14 2.01
N ASP A 106 -16.57 13.69 0.82
CA ASP A 106 -17.22 13.23 -0.41
C ASP A 106 -16.85 11.77 -0.72
N MET A 107 -15.56 11.41 -0.58
CA MET A 107 -15.11 10.02 -0.76
C MET A 107 -15.85 9.05 0.16
N LYS A 108 -16.08 9.43 1.43
CA LYS A 108 -16.86 8.66 2.40
C LYS A 108 -18.34 8.62 2.05
N ALA A 109 -18.92 9.73 1.59
CA ALA A 109 -20.33 9.85 1.26
C ALA A 109 -20.74 8.96 0.07
N VAL A 110 -19.83 8.80 -0.91
CA VAL A 110 -20.07 7.94 -2.08
C VAL A 110 -19.52 6.52 -1.92
N HIS A 111 -18.91 6.20 -0.78
CA HIS A 111 -18.37 4.88 -0.48
C HIS A 111 -19.49 3.82 -0.56
N PRO A 112 -19.41 2.85 -1.49
CA PRO A 112 -20.47 1.86 -1.62
C PRO A 112 -20.50 0.95 -0.39
N THR A 113 -21.68 0.76 0.19
CA THR A 113 -21.88 -0.07 1.39
C THR A 113 -21.47 -1.53 1.17
N GLU A 114 -21.42 -1.97 -0.10
CA GLU A 114 -20.98 -3.30 -0.50
C GLU A 114 -19.45 -3.51 -0.42
N VAL A 115 -18.67 -2.44 -0.27
CA VAL A 115 -17.23 -2.50 -0.09
C VAL A 115 -16.93 -2.54 1.41
N LEU A 116 -16.41 -3.67 1.86
CA LEU A 116 -16.12 -3.90 3.28
C LEU A 116 -14.91 -3.09 3.76
N GLU A 117 -13.93 -2.88 2.88
CA GLU A 117 -12.66 -2.23 3.20
C GLU A 117 -12.57 -0.85 2.55
N PRO A 118 -12.54 0.25 3.32
CA PRO A 118 -12.39 1.60 2.78
C PRO A 118 -11.14 1.76 1.89
N SER A 119 -10.06 1.03 2.20
CA SER A 119 -8.86 1.01 1.37
C SER A 119 -9.10 0.40 -0.02
N ALA A 120 -10.09 -0.48 -0.20
CA ALA A 120 -10.47 -0.98 -1.52
C ALA A 120 -11.13 0.09 -2.39
N TRP A 121 -11.95 0.95 -1.78
CA TRP A 121 -12.50 2.10 -2.46
C TRP A 121 -11.42 3.13 -2.83
N ALA A 122 -10.56 3.48 -1.87
CA ALA A 122 -9.43 4.37 -2.10
C ALA A 122 -8.49 3.87 -3.22
N THR A 123 -8.16 2.57 -3.21
CA THR A 123 -7.32 1.93 -4.22
C THR A 123 -7.95 1.99 -5.61
N MET A 124 -9.27 1.73 -5.72
CA MET A 124 -10.00 1.84 -6.98
C MET A 124 -9.95 3.27 -7.54
N LEU A 125 -10.17 4.28 -6.69
CA LEU A 125 -10.13 5.68 -7.07
C LEU A 125 -8.74 6.10 -7.56
N ALA A 126 -7.69 5.71 -6.83
CA ALA A 126 -6.30 6.01 -7.20
C ALA A 126 -5.95 5.43 -8.58
N VAL A 127 -6.29 4.16 -8.84
CA VAL A 127 -6.01 3.50 -10.11
C VAL A 127 -6.78 4.16 -11.27
N ILE A 128 -8.07 4.47 -11.09
CA ILE A 128 -8.85 5.17 -12.12
C ILE A 128 -8.28 6.56 -12.40
N TRP A 129 -7.89 7.29 -11.36
CA TRP A 129 -7.31 8.62 -11.51
C TRP A 129 -5.98 8.59 -12.28
N LEU A 130 -5.11 7.60 -12.02
CA LEU A 130 -3.86 7.40 -12.76
C LEU A 130 -4.12 7.20 -14.26
N HIS A 131 -5.10 6.36 -14.61
CA HIS A 131 -5.48 6.12 -15.99
C HIS A 131 -6.14 7.32 -16.66
N ALA A 132 -6.86 8.15 -15.91
CA ALA A 132 -7.53 9.33 -16.44
C ALA A 132 -6.57 10.51 -16.67
N ASN A 133 -5.67 10.77 -15.72
CA ASN A 133 -4.86 11.98 -15.67
C ASN A 133 -3.37 11.73 -15.94
N GLY A 134 -2.84 10.58 -15.54
CA GLY A 134 -1.41 10.28 -15.57
C GLY A 134 -0.89 9.61 -16.84
N LYS A 135 -1.64 9.59 -17.95
CA LYS A 135 -1.34 8.76 -19.14
C LYS A 135 0.08 8.95 -19.69
N GLU A 136 0.57 10.19 -19.73
CA GLU A 136 1.92 10.52 -20.22
C GLU A 136 3.04 9.99 -19.30
N LEU A 137 2.72 9.69 -18.05
CA LEU A 137 3.66 9.22 -17.03
C LEU A 137 3.47 7.72 -16.74
N LYS A 138 2.86 6.96 -17.66
CA LYS A 138 2.51 5.55 -17.47
C LYS A 138 3.67 4.70 -16.96
N CYS A 139 4.88 4.91 -17.48
CA CYS A 139 6.07 4.19 -17.06
C CYS A 139 6.37 4.34 -15.56
N GLU A 140 5.99 5.47 -14.95
CA GLU A 140 6.23 5.76 -13.53
C GLU A 140 5.26 5.00 -12.61
N TRP A 141 4.02 4.76 -13.05
CA TRP A 141 2.96 4.21 -12.21
C TRP A 141 2.41 2.85 -12.64
N GLU A 142 2.83 2.28 -13.77
CA GLU A 142 2.30 0.99 -14.23
C GLU A 142 2.59 -0.19 -13.29
N LEU A 143 3.71 -0.15 -12.56
CA LEU A 143 4.01 -1.14 -11.52
C LEU A 143 3.06 -1.02 -10.33
N LEU A 144 2.70 0.22 -9.97
CA LEU A 144 1.76 0.50 -8.89
C LEU A 144 0.36 0.00 -9.24
N GLU A 145 -0.09 0.24 -10.48
CA GLU A 145 -1.34 -0.32 -11.00
C GLU A 145 -1.35 -1.85 -10.81
N ARG A 146 -0.31 -2.56 -11.30
CA ARG A 146 -0.27 -4.02 -11.21
C ARG A 146 -0.40 -4.52 -9.77
N LYS A 147 0.34 -3.93 -8.82
CA LYS A 147 0.24 -4.29 -7.40
C LYS A 147 -1.16 -4.04 -6.84
N ALA A 148 -1.74 -2.89 -7.16
CA ALA A 148 -3.06 -2.49 -6.70
C ALA A 148 -4.17 -3.41 -7.23
N VAL A 149 -4.09 -3.78 -8.51
CA VAL A 149 -5.02 -4.72 -9.14
C VAL A 149 -4.95 -6.08 -8.46
N VAL A 150 -3.74 -6.64 -8.26
CA VAL A 150 -3.56 -7.91 -7.52
C VAL A 150 -4.14 -7.81 -6.12
N TRP A 151 -3.86 -6.71 -5.41
CA TRP A 151 -4.39 -6.49 -4.07
C TRP A 151 -5.93 -6.43 -4.05
N LEU A 152 -6.56 -5.71 -4.99
CA LEU A 152 -8.03 -5.63 -5.09
C LEU A 152 -8.67 -7.00 -5.34
N HIS A 153 -8.06 -7.84 -6.18
CA HIS A 153 -8.54 -9.21 -6.41
C HIS A 153 -8.42 -10.09 -5.15
N ASN A 154 -7.30 -9.98 -4.43
CA ASN A 154 -7.05 -10.76 -3.22
C ASN A 154 -7.94 -10.36 -2.03
N ASN A 155 -8.42 -9.12 -1.99
CA ASN A 155 -9.29 -8.61 -0.92
C ASN A 155 -10.78 -8.78 -1.24
N THR A 156 -11.13 -9.67 -2.18
CA THR A 156 -12.52 -10.11 -2.48
C THR A 156 -13.52 -8.96 -2.65
N VAL A 157 -13.14 -7.94 -3.43
CA VAL A 157 -14.06 -6.84 -3.77
C VAL A 157 -15.23 -7.39 -4.59
N ARG A 158 -16.36 -7.64 -3.93
CA ARG A 158 -17.60 -8.07 -4.60
C ARG A 158 -18.18 -6.88 -5.37
N GLY A 159 -18.72 -7.13 -6.57
CA GLY A 159 -19.41 -6.10 -7.34
C GLY A 159 -18.48 -5.09 -8.03
N PHE A 160 -17.30 -5.54 -8.48
CA PHE A 160 -16.28 -4.74 -9.17
C PHE A 160 -16.84 -3.79 -10.24
N THR A 161 -17.75 -4.28 -11.09
CA THR A 161 -18.40 -3.48 -12.14
C THR A 161 -19.22 -2.31 -11.59
N ARG A 162 -19.95 -2.51 -10.49
CA ARG A 162 -20.74 -1.43 -9.86
C ARG A 162 -19.82 -0.44 -9.17
N LEU A 163 -18.83 -0.92 -8.45
CA LEU A 163 -17.83 -0.09 -7.78
C LEU A 163 -17.11 0.84 -8.77
N MET A 164 -16.68 0.28 -9.90
CA MET A 164 -16.05 1.04 -10.95
C MET A 164 -16.96 2.10 -11.57
N ARG A 165 -18.24 1.77 -11.82
CA ARG A 165 -19.21 2.74 -12.34
C ARG A 165 -19.38 3.91 -11.37
N THR A 166 -19.46 3.63 -10.07
CA THR A 166 -19.53 4.66 -9.03
C THR A 166 -18.26 5.52 -9.02
N ALA A 167 -17.07 4.90 -9.08
CA ALA A 167 -15.79 5.61 -9.12
C ALA A 167 -15.63 6.52 -10.34
N ASN A 168 -15.93 6.00 -11.53
CA ASN A 168 -15.91 6.78 -12.76
C ASN A 168 -16.87 7.99 -12.68
N LYS A 169 -18.09 7.78 -12.19
CA LYS A 169 -19.06 8.86 -11.97
C LYS A 169 -18.53 9.89 -10.96
N PHE A 170 -17.95 9.42 -9.86
CA PHE A 170 -17.42 10.29 -8.80
C PHE A 170 -16.27 11.16 -9.28
N LEU A 171 -15.32 10.58 -10.03
CA LEU A 171 -14.16 11.30 -10.57
C LEU A 171 -14.46 12.04 -11.89
N ASN A 172 -15.69 11.96 -12.40
CA ASN A 172 -16.07 12.47 -13.72
C ASN A 172 -15.16 11.94 -14.86
N THR A 173 -14.93 10.62 -14.85
CA THR A 173 -14.07 9.91 -15.83
C THR A 173 -14.82 8.78 -16.53
N THR A 174 -14.21 8.23 -17.58
CA THR A 174 -14.77 7.14 -18.42
C THR A 174 -13.74 6.03 -18.65
N VAL A 175 -13.05 5.61 -17.60
CA VAL A 175 -12.02 4.58 -17.68
C VAL A 175 -12.65 3.20 -17.85
N SER A 176 -12.04 2.34 -18.66
CA SER A 176 -12.53 0.98 -18.96
C SER A 176 -12.18 -0.02 -17.86
N ALA A 177 -13.07 -0.98 -17.60
CA ALA A 177 -12.87 -2.07 -16.63
C ALA A 177 -11.70 -3.00 -16.94
N CYS A 178 -11.23 -3.02 -18.18
CA CYS A 178 -10.10 -3.85 -18.57
C CYS A 178 -8.79 -3.49 -17.84
N ILE A 179 -8.68 -2.30 -17.24
CA ILE A 179 -7.46 -1.95 -16.48
C ILE A 179 -7.30 -2.77 -15.19
N PHE A 180 -8.38 -3.39 -14.71
CA PHE A 180 -8.37 -4.19 -13.49
C PHE A 180 -8.36 -5.70 -13.76
N THR A 181 -8.14 -6.12 -14.99
CA THR A 181 -7.87 -7.53 -15.27
C THR A 181 -6.43 -7.86 -14.87
N LEU A 182 -6.24 -9.03 -14.26
CA LEU A 182 -4.89 -9.56 -14.07
C LEU A 182 -4.24 -9.75 -15.44
N LYS A 183 -3.02 -9.24 -15.59
CA LYS A 183 -2.21 -9.41 -16.80
C LYS A 183 -1.23 -10.55 -16.51
N ASP A 184 -1.21 -11.55 -17.40
CA ASP A 184 -0.33 -12.72 -17.32
C ASP A 184 1.15 -12.38 -17.50
#